data_AF-A0A421J9J4-F1
#
_entry.id   AF-A0A421J9J4-F1
#
_cell.length_a   1.000
_cell.length_b   1.000
_cell.length_c   1.000
_cell.angle_alpha   90.00
_cell.angle_beta   90.00
_cell.angle_gamma   90.00
#
_symmetry.space_group_name_H-M   'P 1'
#
loop_
_entity.id
_entity.type
_entity.pdbx_description
1 polymer ?
#
loop_
_entity_poly.entity_id
_entity_poly.type
_entity_poly.pdbx_seq_one_letter_code
_entity_poly.pdbx_strand_id
1 'polypeptide(L)'
;MTDPIIPETVLARIFHEVAFKDENTRITAKAMKLSQEYIRLFVQEAIMRSNEERLLEGNSLTTVDGIDNVDKPMDDEEDPEKELEDTAIYDGDDTNNFTTQRPPTDTENDTLDSRHLAKIAGVLVLDF
;
A
#
# COMPACT_ATOMS: atom_id res chain seq x y z
N MET A 1 -4.78 24.04 5.41
CA MET A 1 -3.43 23.43 5.45
C MET A 1 -2.58 24.25 4.51
N THR A 2 -1.46 24.80 4.96
CA THR A 2 -0.55 25.56 4.08
C THR A 2 0.27 24.56 3.28
N ASP A 3 0.26 24.69 1.96
CA ASP A 3 1.05 23.83 1.11
C ASP A 3 2.54 24.06 1.36
N PRO A 4 3.37 22.99 1.41
CA PRO A 4 4.80 23.14 1.58
C PRO A 4 5.40 23.84 0.36
N ILE A 5 6.04 24.99 0.60
CA ILE A 5 6.68 25.82 -0.42
C ILE A 5 8.19 25.60 -0.35
N ILE A 6 8.80 25.21 -1.47
CA ILE A 6 10.25 25.10 -1.60
C ILE A 6 10.82 26.53 -1.75
N PRO A 7 11.80 26.97 -0.93
CA PRO A 7 12.35 28.30 -1.07
C PRO A 7 13.04 28.53 -2.41
N GLU A 8 12.76 29.67 -3.07
CA GLU A 8 13.36 30.04 -4.36
C GLU A 8 14.91 30.07 -4.32
N THR A 9 15.49 30.41 -3.16
CA THR A 9 16.95 30.45 -2.96
C THR A 9 17.60 29.07 -3.08
N VAL A 10 16.92 28.02 -2.62
CA VAL A 10 17.42 26.63 -2.71
C VAL A 10 17.38 26.16 -4.15
N LEU A 11 16.26 26.42 -4.85
CA LEU A 11 16.11 26.07 -6.26
C LEU A 11 17.14 26.79 -7.14
N ALA A 12 17.37 28.08 -6.88
CA ALA A 12 18.39 28.86 -7.57
C ALA A 12 19.77 28.25 -7.38
N ARG A 13 20.10 27.84 -6.16
CA ARG A 13 21.37 27.17 -5.87
C ARG A 13 21.49 25.85 -6.64
N ILE A 14 20.46 25.01 -6.64
CA ILE A 14 20.45 23.74 -7.40
C ILE A 14 20.68 24.00 -8.89
N PHE A 15 19.98 24.98 -9.48
CA PHE A 15 20.15 25.28 -10.89
C PHE A 15 21.56 25.79 -11.23
N HIS A 16 22.13 26.65 -10.40
CA HIS A 16 23.47 27.18 -10.65
C HIS A 16 24.60 26.19 -10.36
N GLU A 17 24.45 25.31 -9.36
CA GLU A 17 25.50 24.36 -8.98
C GLU A 17 25.45 23.06 -9.79
N VAL A 18 24.26 22.62 -10.23
CA VAL A 18 24.07 21.29 -10.84
C VAL A 18 23.57 21.36 -12.29
N ALA A 19 22.59 22.24 -12.58
CA ALA A 19 21.89 22.18 -13.88
C ALA A 19 22.54 23.04 -14.97
N PHE A 20 23.01 24.24 -14.63
CA PHE A 20 23.60 25.16 -15.59
C PHE A 20 25.06 24.79 -15.86
N LYS A 21 25.36 24.56 -17.14
CA LYS A 21 26.73 24.28 -17.60
C LYS A 21 27.58 25.55 -17.65
N ASP A 22 26.95 26.69 -17.97
CA ASP A 22 27.62 27.98 -18.07
C ASP A 22 27.34 28.84 -16.83
N GLU A 23 28.38 29.42 -16.23
CA GLU A 23 28.26 30.26 -15.02
C GLU A 23 27.46 31.56 -15.25
N ASN A 24 27.38 31.99 -16.51
CA ASN A 24 26.66 33.20 -16.91
C ASN A 24 25.16 32.96 -17.17
N THR A 25 24.69 31.72 -17.17
CA THR A 25 23.27 31.43 -17.31
C THR A 25 22.50 32.09 -16.17
N ARG A 26 21.34 32.68 -16.48
CA ARG A 26 20.44 33.31 -15.52
C ARG A 26 19.03 32.82 -15.78
N ILE A 27 18.27 32.67 -14.71
CA ILE A 27 16.87 32.27 -14.74
C ILE A 27 15.98 33.43 -14.28
N THR A 28 14.87 33.64 -14.97
CA THR A 28 13.94 34.71 -14.61
C THR A 28 13.12 34.32 -13.38
N ALA A 29 12.69 35.30 -12.59
CA ALA A 29 11.88 35.05 -11.39
C ALA A 29 10.56 34.31 -11.71
N LYS A 30 9.96 34.55 -12.88
CA LYS A 30 8.74 33.84 -13.31
C LYS A 30 9.03 32.36 -13.60
N ALA A 31 10.13 32.07 -14.29
CA ALA A 31 10.56 30.70 -14.56
C ALA A 31 10.92 29.98 -13.25
N MET A 32 11.57 30.68 -12.31
CA MET A 32 11.88 30.13 -10.98
C MET A 32 10.62 29.65 -10.25
N LYS A 33 9.56 30.48 -10.24
CA LYS A 33 8.27 30.12 -9.62
C LYS A 33 7.60 28.94 -10.30
N LEU A 34 7.66 28.86 -11.63
CA LEU A 34 7.14 27.71 -12.37
C LEU A 34 7.92 26.43 -12.05
N SER A 35 9.25 26.51 -11.99
CA SER A 35 10.10 25.40 -11.59
C SER A 35 9.83 24.92 -10.17
N GLN A 36 9.48 25.83 -9.27
CA GLN A 36 9.08 25.50 -7.90
C GLN A 36 7.81 24.64 -7.89
N GLU A 37 6.78 25.04 -8.64
CA GLU A 37 5.56 24.24 -8.76
C GLU A 37 5.79 22.93 -9.51
N TYR A 38 6.64 22.91 -10.53
CA TYR A 38 7.00 21.67 -11.24
C TYR A 38 7.68 20.64 -10.34
N ILE A 39 8.68 21.06 -9.55
CA ILE A 39 9.36 20.17 -8.59
C ILE A 39 8.40 19.71 -7.49
N ARG A 40 7.49 20.59 -7.05
CA ARG A 40 6.45 20.22 -6.10
C ARG A 40 5.53 19.13 -6.67
N LEU A 41 5.05 19.29 -7.90
CA LEU A 41 4.20 18.29 -8.57
C LEU A 41 4.94 16.96 -8.71
N PHE A 42 6.22 16.99 -9.10
CA PHE A 42 7.06 15.80 -9.16
C PHE A 42 7.13 15.05 -7.82
N VAL A 43 7.37 15.76 -6.71
CA VAL A 43 7.44 15.13 -5.37
C VAL A 43 6.08 14.60 -4.94
N GLN A 44 4.99 15.33 -5.20
CA GLN A 44 3.65 14.88 -4.86
C GLN A 44 3.26 13.62 -5.64
N GLU A 45 3.56 13.58 -6.94
CA GLU A 45 3.31 12.42 -7.79
C GLU A 45 4.13 11.21 -7.33
N ALA A 46 5.40 11.41 -6.98
CA ALA A 46 6.26 10.37 -6.43
C ALA A 46 5.66 9.77 -5.15
N ILE A 47 5.15 10.59 -4.23
CA ILE A 47 4.53 10.13 -2.99
C ILE A 47 3.22 9.39 -3.29
N MET A 48 2.35 9.94 -4.15
CA MET A 48 1.06 9.32 -4.47
C MET A 48 1.25 7.95 -5.12
N ARG A 49 2.08 7.85 -6.16
CA ARG A 49 2.33 6.57 -6.84
C ARG A 49 3.05 5.56 -5.97
N SER A 50 3.97 5.99 -5.11
CA SER A 50 4.61 5.10 -4.14
C SER A 50 3.58 4.56 -3.15
N ASN A 51 2.61 5.38 -2.74
CA ASN A 51 1.54 4.96 -1.85
C ASN A 51 0.54 4.04 -2.55
N GLU A 52 0.25 4.27 -3.84
CA GLU A 52 -0.56 3.34 -4.65
C GLU A 52 0.09 1.96 -4.75
N GLU A 53 1.40 1.89 -5.01
CA GLU A 53 2.14 0.62 -5.03
C GLU A 53 2.08 -0.10 -3.67
N ARG A 54 2.24 0.64 -2.56
CA ARG A 54 2.11 0.09 -1.20
C ARG A 54 0.74 -0.55 -0.96
N LEU A 55 -0.34 0.11 -1.41
CA LEU A 55 -1.70 -0.40 -1.29
C LEU A 55 -1.94 -1.63 -2.19
N LEU A 56 -1.35 -1.62 -3.40
CA LEU A 56 -1.44 -2.73 -4.34
C LEU A 56 -0.75 -3.99 -3.80
N GLU A 57 0.43 -3.85 -3.18
CA GLU A 57 1.13 -4.94 -2.50
C GLU A 57 0.30 -5.53 -1.35
N GLY A 58 -0.29 -4.67 -0.51
CA GLY A 58 -1.16 -5.11 0.60
C GLY A 58 -2.38 -5.92 0.12
N ASN A 59 -3.00 -5.50 -0.98
CA ASN A 59 -4.15 -6.20 -1.58
C ASN A 59 -3.76 -7.51 -2.29
N SER A 60 -2.56 -7.59 -2.87
CA SER A 60 -2.09 -8.82 -3.51
C SER A 60 -1.82 -9.94 -2.50
N LEU A 61 -1.46 -9.61 -1.26
CA LEU A 61 -1.21 -10.61 -0.22
C LEU A 61 -2.51 -11.22 0.31
N THR A 62 -3.60 -10.45 0.36
CA THR A 62 -4.91 -10.91 0.86
C THR A 62 -5.73 -11.71 -0.14
N THR A 63 -5.38 -11.66 -1.43
CA THR A 63 -6.16 -12.25 -2.53
C THR A 63 -5.56 -13.53 -3.12
N VAL A 64 -4.38 -13.97 -2.65
CA VAL A 64 -3.72 -15.21 -3.07
C VAL A 64 -3.77 -16.26 -1.95
N ASP A 65 -4.95 -16.47 -1.37
CA ASP A 65 -5.20 -17.68 -0.58
C ASP A 65 -6.04 -18.63 -1.43
N GLY A 66 -5.37 -19.55 -2.14
CA GLY A 66 -5.99 -20.55 -3.04
C GLY A 66 -6.84 -21.60 -2.30
N ILE A 67 -7.46 -21.23 -1.18
CA ILE A 67 -8.33 -22.04 -0.33
C ILE A 67 -9.74 -21.42 -0.27
N ASP A 68 -10.09 -20.50 -1.19
CA ASP A 68 -11.46 -20.01 -1.36
C ASP A 68 -12.33 -21.03 -2.13
N ASN A 69 -12.49 -22.23 -1.57
CA ASN A 69 -13.41 -23.25 -2.10
C ASN A 69 -14.12 -24.03 -0.99
N VAL A 70 -14.34 -23.41 0.17
CA VAL A 70 -15.13 -23.99 1.26
C VAL A 70 -16.30 -23.06 1.52
N ASP A 71 -17.29 -23.13 0.63
CA ASP A 71 -18.73 -22.96 0.90
C ASP A 71 -19.51 -23.15 -0.42
N LYS A 72 -19.43 -24.36 -0.98
CA LYS A 72 -20.59 -24.88 -1.69
C LYS A 72 -21.52 -25.42 -0.62
N PRO A 73 -22.69 -24.83 -0.36
CA PRO A 73 -23.69 -25.52 0.43
C PRO A 73 -23.99 -26.83 -0.31
N MET A 74 -23.72 -27.95 0.36
CA MET A 74 -24.29 -29.23 -0.01
C MET A 74 -25.81 -29.03 0.04
N ASP A 75 -26.50 -29.31 -1.07
CA ASP A 75 -27.95 -29.43 -1.08
C ASP A 75 -28.31 -30.61 -0.16
N ASP A 76 -28.64 -30.32 1.10
CA ASP A 76 -29.28 -31.26 2.01
C ASP A 76 -30.77 -31.34 1.63
N GLU A 77 -31.15 -32.37 0.89
CA GLU A 77 -32.54 -32.82 0.82
C GLU A 77 -32.94 -33.33 2.22
N GLU A 78 -33.76 -32.53 2.92
CA GLU A 78 -34.35 -32.87 4.23
C GLU A 78 -35.32 -34.06 4.10
N ASP A 79 -35.02 -35.19 4.76
CA ASP A 79 -36.00 -36.24 5.11
C ASP A 79 -36.24 -36.19 6.63
N PRO A 80 -37.39 -35.66 7.11
CA PRO A 80 -37.56 -35.28 8.51
C PRO A 80 -38.31 -36.33 9.34
N GLU A 81 -37.95 -37.62 9.33
CA GLU A 81 -38.58 -38.58 10.25
C GLU A 81 -37.63 -39.69 10.75
N LYS A 82 -36.83 -39.40 11.78
CA LYS A 82 -36.42 -40.41 12.78
C LYS A 82 -36.37 -39.82 14.19
N GLU A 83 -37.52 -39.89 14.86
CA GLU A 83 -37.57 -40.00 16.32
C GLU A 83 -36.83 -41.27 16.74
N LEU A 84 -35.73 -41.15 17.49
CA LEU A 84 -35.37 -42.16 18.48
C LEU A 84 -34.75 -41.49 19.72
N GLU A 85 -35.37 -41.87 20.81
CA GLU A 85 -35.36 -41.34 22.15
C GLU A 85 -34.13 -41.80 22.95
N ASP A 86 -33.44 -40.82 23.52
CA ASP A 86 -32.74 -40.79 24.81
C ASP A 86 -32.15 -42.11 25.38
N THR A 87 -30.82 -42.23 25.31
CA THR A 87 -30.04 -43.00 26.31
C THR A 87 -28.83 -42.19 26.75
N ALA A 88 -28.89 -41.74 28.01
CA ALA A 88 -27.83 -41.00 28.68
C ALA A 88 -26.58 -41.85 28.96
N ILE A 89 -25.49 -41.12 29.31
CA ILE A 89 -24.27 -41.49 30.05
C ILE A 89 -22.99 -41.61 29.18
N TYR A 90 -22.11 -40.60 29.21
CA TYR A 90 -20.86 -40.62 29.99
C TYR A 90 -20.19 -39.22 29.97
N ASP A 91 -19.83 -38.75 31.17
CA ASP A 91 -19.02 -37.56 31.45
C ASP A 91 -17.53 -37.89 31.25
N GLY A 92 -16.80 -37.06 30.52
CA GLY A 92 -15.43 -37.33 30.11
C GLY A 92 -14.80 -36.14 29.39
N ASP A 93 -14.40 -35.15 30.18
CA ASP A 93 -13.44 -34.09 29.84
C ASP A 93 -12.21 -34.65 29.12
N ASP A 94 -11.91 -34.15 27.92
CA ASP A 94 -10.53 -33.92 27.48
C ASP A 94 -10.48 -32.99 26.26
N THR A 95 -10.26 -31.73 26.59
CA THR A 95 -9.29 -30.82 25.95
C THR A 95 -8.80 -31.19 24.55
N ASN A 96 -9.21 -30.40 23.54
CA ASN A 96 -8.31 -29.95 22.47
C ASN A 96 -8.89 -28.69 21.83
N ASN A 97 -8.82 -27.60 22.60
CA ASN A 97 -8.93 -26.25 22.08
C ASN A 97 -7.70 -26.00 21.20
N PHE A 98 -7.72 -26.50 19.96
CA PHE A 98 -6.74 -26.15 18.94
C PHE A 98 -6.98 -24.70 18.54
N THR A 99 -6.53 -23.79 19.41
CA THR A 99 -6.25 -22.42 19.03
C THR A 99 -5.13 -22.52 18.00
N THR A 100 -5.51 -22.59 16.72
CA THR A 100 -4.72 -21.97 15.67
C THR A 100 -4.56 -20.53 16.12
N GLN A 101 -3.44 -20.22 16.78
CA GLN A 101 -2.97 -18.86 16.86
C GLN A 101 -2.83 -18.44 15.40
N ARG A 102 -3.87 -17.76 14.87
CA ARG A 102 -3.69 -16.91 13.71
C ARG A 102 -2.44 -16.09 14.04
N PRO A 103 -1.39 -16.13 13.20
CA PRO A 103 -0.31 -15.18 13.39
C PRO A 103 -0.98 -13.81 13.49
N PRO A 104 -0.57 -12.95 14.43
CA PRO A 104 -1.15 -11.63 14.50
C PRO A 104 -1.08 -11.05 13.08
N THR A 105 -2.21 -10.55 12.59
CA THR A 105 -2.28 -9.78 11.34
C THR A 105 -1.61 -8.42 11.55
N ASP A 106 -0.44 -8.42 12.18
CA ASP A 106 0.37 -7.26 12.47
C ASP A 106 1.34 -7.15 11.31
N THR A 107 0.82 -6.56 10.23
CA THR A 107 1.32 -5.31 9.65
C THR A 107 0.70 -5.23 8.27
N GLU A 108 -0.51 -4.67 8.18
CA GLU A 108 -0.81 -3.84 7.00
C GLU A 108 0.39 -2.90 6.86
N ASN A 109 1.07 -2.92 5.70
CA ASN A 109 2.25 -2.09 5.43
C ASN A 109 1.84 -0.60 5.48
N ASP A 110 1.61 -0.03 6.66
CA ASP A 110 1.20 1.37 6.84
C ASP A 110 2.40 2.34 6.68
N THR A 111 3.60 1.78 6.59
CA THR A 111 4.83 2.55 6.36
C THR A 111 5.17 2.60 4.88
N LEU A 112 5.39 3.81 4.37
CA LEU A 112 5.91 4.05 3.02
C LEU A 112 7.44 3.86 3.01
N ASP A 113 7.92 2.69 2.56
CA ASP A 113 9.35 2.40 2.37
C ASP A 113 9.86 2.83 0.98
N SER A 114 11.16 3.09 0.90
CA SER A 114 11.96 3.36 -0.31
C SER A 114 11.80 2.31 -1.43
N ARG A 115 11.44 1.07 -1.08
CA ARG A 115 11.16 -0.01 -2.04
C ARG A 115 9.99 0.32 -2.97
N HIS A 116 8.93 0.94 -2.45
CA HIS A 116 7.75 1.31 -3.25
C HIS A 116 8.13 2.40 -4.27
N LEU A 117 8.93 3.39 -3.85
CA LEU A 117 9.44 4.43 -4.73
C LEU A 117 10.36 3.84 -5.82
N ALA A 118 11.23 2.90 -5.46
CA ALA A 118 12.17 2.28 -6.40
C ALA A 118 11.45 1.54 -7.54
N LYS A 119 10.30 0.91 -7.27
CA LYS A 119 9.47 0.23 -8.27
C LYS A 119 8.86 1.19 -9.28
N ILE A 120 8.39 2.36 -8.82
CA ILE A 120 7.72 3.35 -9.68
C ILE A 120 8.67 4.37 -10.30
N ALA A 121 9.91 4.46 -9.81
CA ALA A 121 10.89 5.49 -10.21
C ALA A 121 11.15 5.51 -11.71
N GLY A 122 11.21 4.34 -12.36
CA GLY A 122 11.44 4.26 -13.80
C GLY A 122 10.33 4.91 -14.62
N VAL A 123 9.07 4.67 -14.24
CA VAL A 123 7.90 5.28 -14.90
C VAL A 123 7.78 6.76 -14.54
N LEU A 124 8.03 7.10 -13.28
CA LEU A 124 8.01 8.49 -12.81
C LEU A 124 8.99 9.38 -13.58
N VAL A 125 10.18 8.88 -13.92
CA VAL A 125 11.18 9.63 -14.70
C VAL A 125 10.79 9.75 -16.19
N LEU A 126 9.96 8.85 -16.72
CA LEU A 126 9.50 8.97 -18.12
C LEU A 126 8.43 10.05 -18.31
N ASP A 127 7.68 10.35 -17.26
CA ASP A 127 6.62 11.36 -17.29
C ASP A 127 7.14 12.80 -17.14
N PHE A 128 8.39 12.97 -16.71
CA PHE A 128 9.01 14.26 -16.38
C PHE A 128 10.25 14.55 -17.22
#